data_AF-A0A7S2DIB7-F1
#
_entry.id   AF-A0A7S2DIB7-F1
#
_cell.length_a   1.000
_cell.length_b   1.000
_cell.length_c   1.000
_cell.angle_alpha   90.00
_cell.angle_beta   90.00
_cell.angle_gamma   90.00
#
_symmetry.space_group_name_H-M   'P 1'
#
loop_
_entity.id
_entity.type
_entity.pdbx_description
1 polymer ?
#
loop_
_entity_poly.entity_id
_entity_poly.type
_entity_poly.pdbx_seq_one_letter_code
_entity_poly.pdbx_strand_id
1 'polypeptide(L)'
;VKPKVLQNRFYADSGYDVALREFCAKAGVMYQTFWTLTANPHVLRSAPVQQAASRLRATPAQVLFRWLMQSGHQPLTGTTSREHMRQDLNATRLVLTPGEMV
;
A
#
# COMPACT_ATOMS: atom_id res chain seq x y z
N VAL A 1 2.86 -26.07 11.62
CA VAL A 1 1.99 -24.88 11.54
C VAL A 1 2.30 -24.13 10.23
N LYS A 2 1.31 -23.77 9.41
CA LYS A 2 1.54 -23.00 8.15
C LYS A 2 1.65 -21.49 8.46
N PRO A 3 2.50 -20.72 7.75
CA PRO A 3 2.58 -19.27 7.94
C PRO A 3 1.26 -18.59 7.59
N LYS A 4 0.95 -17.48 8.27
CA LYS A 4 -0.25 -16.66 8.05
C LYS A 4 0.05 -15.31 7.42
N VAL A 5 1.29 -14.85 7.52
CA VAL A 5 1.75 -13.57 6.99
C VAL A 5 3.07 -13.80 6.28
N LEU A 6 3.22 -13.22 5.10
CA LEU A 6 4.50 -13.04 4.43
C LEU A 6 4.81 -11.54 4.40
N GLN A 7 5.84 -11.12 5.15
CA GLN A 7 6.29 -9.73 5.15
C GLN A 7 7.46 -9.59 4.16
N ASN A 8 7.32 -8.73 3.15
CA ASN A 8 8.37 -8.50 2.16
C ASN A 8 8.42 -7.04 1.69
N ARG A 9 9.56 -6.66 1.09
CA ARG A 9 9.73 -5.33 0.50
C ARG A 9 8.75 -5.15 -0.65
N PHE A 10 8.20 -3.95 -0.80
CA PHE A 10 7.34 -3.61 -1.95
C PHE A 10 8.04 -2.56 -2.82
N TYR A 11 8.59 -2.97 -3.96
CA TYR A 11 9.48 -2.15 -4.78
C TYR A 11 9.52 -2.64 -6.24
N ALA A 12 9.96 -1.77 -7.14
CA ALA A 12 9.87 -2.00 -8.59
C ALA A 12 10.76 -3.15 -9.09
N ASP A 13 11.96 -3.34 -8.53
CA ASP A 13 12.93 -4.31 -9.05
C ASP A 13 12.49 -5.76 -8.87
N SER A 14 11.61 -6.06 -7.90
CA SER A 14 10.96 -7.37 -7.77
C SER A 14 9.73 -7.53 -8.67
N GLY A 15 9.41 -6.53 -9.48
CA GLY A 15 8.13 -6.46 -10.19
C GLY A 15 6.94 -6.41 -9.23
N TYR A 16 7.11 -5.84 -8.04
CA TYR A 16 6.12 -5.83 -6.95
C TYR A 16 5.61 -7.22 -6.56
N ASP A 17 6.43 -8.25 -6.74
CA ASP A 17 6.14 -9.61 -6.31
C ASP A 17 4.78 -10.15 -6.79
N VAL A 18 4.32 -9.77 -8.00
CA VAL A 18 2.96 -10.08 -8.49
C VAL A 18 2.61 -11.57 -8.34
N ALA A 19 3.45 -12.47 -8.86
CA ALA A 19 3.21 -13.92 -8.77
C ALA A 19 3.19 -14.43 -7.32
N LEU A 20 4.02 -13.85 -6.45
CA LEU A 20 4.08 -14.23 -5.03
C LEU A 20 2.87 -13.73 -4.26
N ARG A 21 2.38 -12.52 -4.56
CA ARG A 21 1.14 -11.97 -4.00
C ARG A 21 -0.07 -12.80 -4.43
N GLU A 22 -0.13 -13.23 -5.69
CA GLU A 22 -1.16 -14.15 -6.17
C GLU A 22 -1.11 -15.51 -5.46
N PHE A 23 0.11 -16.07 -5.29
CA PHE A 23 0.30 -17.30 -4.53
C PHE A 23 -0.19 -17.14 -3.09
N CYS A 24 0.18 -16.05 -2.42
CA CYS A 24 -0.25 -15.75 -1.05
C CYS A 24 -1.77 -15.67 -0.94
N ALA A 25 -2.42 -14.96 -1.88
CA ALA A 25 -3.88 -14.87 -1.93
C ALA A 25 -4.54 -16.26 -2.07
N LYS A 26 -4.05 -17.11 -2.99
CA LYS A 26 -4.56 -18.48 -3.18
C LYS A 26 -4.32 -19.37 -1.96
N ALA A 27 -3.21 -19.15 -1.24
CA ALA A 27 -2.83 -19.93 -0.06
C ALA A 27 -3.45 -19.42 1.26
N GLY A 28 -4.20 -18.31 1.24
CA GLY A 28 -4.74 -17.69 2.44
C GLY A 28 -3.67 -17.09 3.36
N VAL A 29 -2.58 -16.60 2.77
CA VAL A 29 -1.46 -15.92 3.45
C VAL A 29 -1.59 -14.42 3.23
N MET A 30 -1.61 -13.63 4.30
CA MET A 30 -1.62 -12.18 4.22
C MET A 30 -0.28 -11.68 3.70
N TYR A 31 -0.27 -10.92 2.60
CA TYR A 31 0.94 -10.23 2.15
C TYR A 31 1.09 -8.90 2.87
N GLN A 32 2.18 -8.74 3.62
CA GLN A 32 2.47 -7.53 4.38
C GLN A 32 3.65 -6.79 3.72
N THR A 33 3.43 -5.54 3.31
CA THR A 33 4.47 -4.75 2.63
C THR A 33 5.29 -3.94 3.62
N PHE A 34 6.61 -3.86 3.44
CA PHE A 34 7.44 -2.86 4.13
C PHE A 34 8.34 -2.13 3.13
N TRP A 35 9.00 -1.07 3.61
CA TRP A 35 9.82 -0.17 2.77
C TRP A 35 9.04 0.48 1.62
N THR A 36 7.72 0.55 1.76
CA THR A 36 6.77 0.94 0.71
C THR A 36 6.93 2.38 0.22
N LEU A 37 7.07 3.37 1.10
CA LEU A 37 7.08 4.77 0.66
C LEU A 37 8.41 5.17 0.02
N THR A 38 9.53 4.88 0.70
CA THR A 38 10.87 5.27 0.26
C THR A 38 11.36 4.49 -0.95
N ALA A 39 10.88 3.26 -1.17
CA ALA A 39 11.19 2.51 -2.38
C ALA A 39 10.37 2.94 -3.60
N ASN A 40 9.29 3.72 -3.40
CA ASN A 40 8.35 4.06 -4.48
C ASN A 40 8.11 5.57 -4.66
N PRO A 41 9.16 6.42 -4.73
CA PRO A 41 8.98 7.85 -4.95
C PRO A 41 8.37 8.16 -6.32
N HIS A 42 8.58 7.31 -7.33
CA HIS A 42 7.93 7.41 -8.64
C HIS A 42 6.43 7.17 -8.56
N VAL A 43 5.98 6.19 -7.77
CA VAL A 43 4.55 5.92 -7.56
C VAL A 43 3.90 7.09 -6.84
N LEU A 44 4.53 7.61 -5.78
CA LEU A 44 4.01 8.75 -5.03
C LEU A 44 3.86 10.02 -5.89
N ARG A 45 4.71 10.20 -6.90
CA ARG A 45 4.64 11.34 -7.85
C ARG A 45 3.76 11.06 -9.08
N SER A 46 3.25 9.84 -9.25
CA SER A 46 2.46 9.49 -10.42
C SER A 46 1.14 10.27 -10.48
N ALA A 47 0.69 10.60 -11.70
CA ALA A 47 -0.55 11.35 -11.89
C ALA A 47 -1.78 10.68 -11.24
N PRO A 48 -1.98 9.36 -11.31
CA PRO A 48 -3.11 8.70 -10.64
C PRO A 48 -3.11 8.91 -9.12
N VAL A 49 -1.95 8.75 -8.47
CA VAL A 49 -1.83 8.93 -7.02
C VAL A 49 -2.08 10.39 -6.63
N GLN A 50 -1.52 11.34 -7.38
CA GLN A 50 -1.70 12.77 -7.12
C GLN A 50 -3.16 13.22 -7.32
N GLN A 51 -3.83 12.72 -8.36
CA GLN A 51 -5.24 13.02 -8.63
C GLN A 51 -6.14 12.45 -7.53
N ALA A 52 -5.93 11.19 -7.14
CA ALA A 52 -6.67 10.57 -6.05
C ALA A 52 -6.44 11.30 -4.71
N ALA A 53 -5.19 11.70 -4.42
CA ALA A 53 -4.84 12.46 -3.23
C ALA A 53 -5.59 13.80 -3.17
N SER A 54 -5.63 14.53 -4.29
CA SER A 54 -6.38 15.78 -4.41
C SER A 54 -7.88 15.56 -4.19
N ARG A 55 -8.49 14.59 -4.89
CA ARG A 55 -9.91 14.25 -4.78
C ARG A 55 -10.32 13.88 -3.36
N LEU A 56 -9.47 13.10 -2.68
CA LEU A 56 -9.72 12.59 -1.33
C LEU A 56 -9.30 13.56 -0.23
N ARG A 57 -8.64 14.68 -0.57
CA ARG A 57 -7.99 15.59 0.40
C ARG A 57 -7.06 14.83 1.36
N ALA A 58 -6.25 13.95 0.79
CA ALA A 58 -5.33 13.06 1.48
C ALA A 58 -3.90 13.24 0.95
N THR A 59 -2.92 12.65 1.63
CA THR A 59 -1.54 12.63 1.13
C THR A 59 -1.33 11.49 0.12
N PRO A 60 -0.36 11.60 -0.80
CA PRO A 60 0.03 10.50 -1.68
C PRO A 60 0.37 9.20 -0.94
N ALA A 61 0.97 9.30 0.24
CA ALA A 61 1.27 8.15 1.09
C ALA A 61 0.01 7.43 1.57
N GLN A 62 -1.00 8.20 2.02
CA GLN A 62 -2.29 7.63 2.41
C GLN A 62 -3.00 6.94 1.23
N VAL A 63 -2.91 7.51 0.03
CA VAL A 63 -3.46 6.90 -1.19
C VAL A 63 -2.76 5.57 -1.50
N LEU A 64 -1.42 5.53 -1.48
CA LEU A 64 -0.68 4.29 -1.74
C LEU A 64 -0.99 3.21 -0.69
N PHE A 65 -1.04 3.60 0.60
CA PHE A 65 -1.44 2.66 1.66
C PHE A 65 -2.87 2.17 1.47
N ARG A 66 -3.81 3.06 1.12
CA ARG A 66 -5.19 2.66 0.87
C ARG A 66 -5.30 1.72 -0.33
N TRP A 67 -4.56 1.99 -1.40
CA TRP A 67 -4.50 1.11 -2.58
C TRP A 67 -4.03 -0.29 -2.20
N LEU A 68 -2.94 -0.39 -1.43
CA LEU A 68 -2.46 -1.69 -0.93
C LEU A 68 -3.52 -2.42 -0.08
N MET A 69 -4.20 -1.70 0.81
CA MET A 69 -5.28 -2.26 1.63
C MET A 69 -6.46 -2.76 0.79
N GLN A 70 -6.93 -1.97 -0.19
CA GLN A 70 -8.01 -2.36 -1.10
C GLN A 70 -7.62 -3.51 -2.03
N SER A 71 -6.33 -3.63 -2.37
CA SER A 71 -5.78 -4.76 -3.12
C SER A 71 -5.55 -6.02 -2.27
N GLY A 72 -5.99 -6.01 -0.99
CA GLY A 72 -5.91 -7.18 -0.12
C GLY A 72 -4.55 -7.39 0.57
N HIS A 73 -3.77 -6.32 0.74
CA HIS A 73 -2.46 -6.36 1.40
C HIS A 73 -2.44 -5.51 2.67
N GLN A 74 -1.52 -5.82 3.58
CA GLN A 74 -1.33 -5.08 4.81
C GLN A 74 -0.06 -4.23 4.72
N PRO A 75 -0.13 -2.91 4.49
CA PRO A 75 1.06 -2.08 4.58
C PRO A 75 1.56 -1.96 6.02
N LEU A 76 2.87 -2.13 6.21
CA LEU A 76 3.56 -1.85 7.45
C LEU A 76 4.08 -0.42 7.40
N THR A 77 3.71 0.37 8.41
CA THR A 77 4.22 1.74 8.57
C THR A 77 5.26 1.78 9.68
N GLY A 78 6.26 2.62 9.50
CA GLY A 78 7.42 2.74 10.41
C GLY A 78 7.76 4.19 10.62
N THR A 79 6.95 4.90 11.40
CA THR A 79 7.12 6.33 11.67
C THR A 79 7.18 6.63 13.16
N THR A 80 7.98 7.62 13.53
CA THR A 80 8.04 8.19 14.89
C THR A 80 7.28 9.51 14.99
N SER A 81 6.80 10.05 13.86
CA SER A 81 6.00 11.28 13.81
C SER A 81 4.55 10.99 14.18
N ARG A 82 4.04 11.66 15.22
CA ARG A 82 2.63 11.57 15.61
C ARG A 82 1.68 11.96 14.48
N GLU A 83 2.07 12.93 13.66
CA GLU A 83 1.26 13.35 12.52
C GLU A 83 1.18 12.24 11.46
N HIS A 84 2.31 11.63 11.11
CA HIS A 84 2.30 10.49 10.18
C HIS A 84 1.52 9.30 10.74
N MET A 85 1.62 8.99 12.04
CA MET A 85 0.79 7.95 12.66
C MET A 85 -0.71 8.22 12.46
N ARG A 86 -1.15 9.47 12.64
CA ARG A 86 -2.56 9.85 12.41
C ARG A 86 -2.94 9.73 10.94
N GLN A 87 -2.07 10.16 10.03
CA GLN A 87 -2.29 10.07 8.59
C GLN A 87 -2.40 8.61 8.13
N ASP A 88 -1.47 7.74 8.57
CA ASP A 88 -1.46 6.31 8.27
C ASP A 88 -2.73 5.63 8.75
N LEU A 89 -3.19 5.92 9.97
CA LEU A 89 -4.47 5.43 10.49
C LEU A 89 -5.65 5.95 9.65
N ASN A 90 -5.64 7.23 9.27
CA ASN A 90 -6.69 7.82 8.44
C ASN A 90 -6.75 7.22 7.03
N ALA A 91 -5.66 6.65 6.50
CA ALA A 91 -5.67 5.96 5.22
C ALA A 91 -6.68 4.81 5.17
N THR A 92 -6.95 4.15 6.31
CA THR A 92 -7.94 3.06 6.42
C THR A 92 -9.37 3.50 6.09
N ARG A 93 -9.66 4.81 6.20
CA ARG A 93 -11.00 5.40 6.01
C ARG A 93 -11.24 5.90 4.59
N LEU A 94 -10.19 5.98 3.78
CA LEU A 94 -10.30 6.42 2.40
C LEU A 94 -11.01 5.35 1.56
N VAL A 95 -11.59 5.75 0.43
CA VAL A 95 -12.16 4.82 -0.55
C VAL A 95 -11.69 5.25 -1.94
N LEU A 96 -10.87 4.39 -2.55
CA LEU A 96 -10.45 4.53 -3.94
C LEU A 96 -11.51 3.91 -4.84
N THR A 97 -11.81 4.60 -5.93
CA THR A 97 -12.77 4.17 -6.95
C THR A 97 -12.18 3.03 -7.79
N PRO A 98 -12.99 2.24 -8.50
CA PRO A 98 -12.49 1.20 -9.39
C PRO A 98 -11.47 1.73 -10.43
N GLY A 99 -11.67 2.95 -10.93
CA GLY A 99 -10.75 3.59 -11.88
C GLY A 99 -9.41 4.05 -11.28
N GLU A 100 -9.28 4.09 -9.95
CA GLU A 100 -8.02 4.37 -9.24
C GLU A 100 -7.36 3.08 -8.71
N MET A 101 -8.00 1.94 -8.89
CA MET A 101 -7.51 0.61 -8.48
C MET A 101 -6.92 -0.19 -9.66
N VAL A 102 -6.73 0.44 -10.82
CA VAL A 102 -6.22 -0.17 -12.05
C VAL A 102 -4.71 -0.06 -12.15
#